data_AF-A0A963DP20-F1
#
_entry.id   AF-A0A963DP20-F1
#
_cell.length_a   1.000
_cell.length_b   1.000
_cell.length_c   1.000
_cell.angle_alpha   90.00
_cell.angle_beta   90.00
_cell.angle_gamma   90.00
#
_symmetry.space_group_name_H-M   'P 1'
#
loop_
_entity.id
_entity.type
_entity.pdbx_description
1 polymer ?
#
loop_
_entity_poly.entity_id
_entity_poly.type
_entity_poly.pdbx_seq_one_letter_code
_entity_poly.pdbx_strand_id
1 'polypeptide(L)'
;MSTEATTQWILIFGPLAISPGPANVLFGALGSSFGVRSSIPFWLGTNITCIFQSLAIGLGLVYVISTYPAAEQVLKYAGMLFLLYLAYRFF
;
A
#
# COMPACT_ATOMS: atom_id res chain seq x y z
N MET A 1 24.70 0.80 -8.10
CA MET A 1 23.98 0.99 -6.82
C MET A 1 24.94 0.66 -5.70
N SER A 2 25.22 1.61 -4.81
CA SER A 2 26.12 1.41 -3.66
C SER A 2 25.57 0.31 -2.75
N THR A 3 26.46 -0.51 -2.19
CA THR A 3 26.12 -1.54 -1.20
C THR A 3 25.33 -0.96 -0.03
N GLU A 4 25.62 0.28 0.34
CA GLU A 4 24.92 1.04 1.38
C GLU A 4 23.42 1.25 1.09
N ALA A 5 23.06 1.59 -0.15
CA ALA A 5 21.66 1.81 -0.53
C ALA A 5 20.85 0.51 -0.43
N THR A 6 21.46 -0.62 -0.84
CA THR A 6 20.84 -1.94 -0.70
C THR A 6 20.62 -2.30 0.76
N THR A 7 21.61 -2.04 1.62
CA THR A 7 21.50 -2.30 3.07
C THR A 7 20.39 -1.45 3.71
N GLN A 8 20.30 -0.16 3.38
CA GLN A 8 19.24 0.72 3.90
C GLN A 8 17.86 0.26 3.47
N TRP A 9 17.70 -0.13 2.20
CA TRP A 9 16.44 -0.61 1.67
C TRP A 9 15.97 -1.87 2.41
N ILE A 10 16.87 -2.84 2.62
CA ILE A 10 16.55 -4.07 3.36
C ILE A 10 16.19 -3.77 4.82
N LEU A 11 16.93 -2.90 5.50
CA LEU A 11 16.67 -2.54 6.90
C LEU A 11 15.32 -1.85 7.10
N ILE A 12 14.89 -1.01 6.16
CA ILE A 12 13.61 -0.29 6.24
C ILE A 12 12.43 -1.21 5.88
N PHE A 13 12.52 -1.93 4.76
CA PHE A 13 11.38 -2.68 4.22
C PHE A 13 11.27 -4.11 4.75
N GLY A 14 12.38 -4.75 5.15
CA GLY A 14 12.40 -6.13 5.64
C GLY A 14 11.50 -6.37 6.86
N PRO A 15 11.58 -5.54 7.92
CA PRO A 15 10.70 -5.68 9.09
C PRO A 15 9.22 -5.46 8.75
N LEU A 16 8.91 -4.50 7.88
CA LEU A 16 7.54 -4.21 7.45
C LEU A 16 6.92 -5.39 6.70
N ALA A 17 7.71 -6.09 5.89
CA ALA A 17 7.26 -7.26 5.13
C ALA A 17 6.92 -8.46 6.02
N ILE A 18 7.61 -8.64 7.14
CA ILE A 18 7.43 -9.79 8.05
C ILE A 18 6.43 -9.47 9.17
N SER A 19 6.24 -8.19 9.50
CA SER A 19 5.33 -7.78 10.57
C SER A 19 3.90 -8.25 10.33
N PRO A 20 3.15 -8.65 11.39
CA PRO A 20 1.72 -8.91 11.30
C PRO A 20 0.97 -7.58 11.16
N GLY A 21 1.10 -6.95 9.99
CA GLY A 21 0.36 -5.74 9.65
C GLY A 21 -1.14 -6.03 9.47
N PRO A 22 -1.98 -4.98 9.43
CA PRO A 22 -3.43 -5.12 9.28
C PRO A 22 -3.84 -5.99 8.09
N ALA A 23 -3.15 -5.87 6.96
CA ALA A 23 -3.40 -6.69 5.77
C ALA A 23 -3.09 -8.18 6.00
N ASN A 24 -1.94 -8.52 6.62
CA ASN A 24 -1.55 -9.91 6.86
C ASN A 24 -2.48 -10.59 7.87
N VAL A 25 -2.90 -9.87 8.91
CA VAL A 25 -3.90 -10.35 9.89
C VAL A 25 -5.26 -10.53 9.22
N LEU A 26 -5.68 -9.60 8.36
CA LEU A 26 -6.92 -9.70 7.60
C LEU A 26 -6.92 -10.92 6.68
N PHE A 27 -5.83 -11.17 5.93
CA PHE A 27 -5.73 -12.36 5.08
C PHE A 27 -5.79 -13.66 5.90
N GLY A 28 -5.16 -13.69 7.07
CA GLY A 28 -5.25 -14.83 7.99
C GLY A 28 -6.68 -15.06 8.49
N ALA A 29 -7.38 -14.00 8.88
CA ALA A 29 -8.77 -14.05 9.34
C ALA A 29 -9.75 -14.46 8.22
N LEU A 30 -9.54 -13.97 7.00
CA LEU A 30 -10.33 -14.34 5.82
C LEU A 30 -10.07 -15.81 5.45
N GLY A 31 -8.81 -16.25 5.51
CA GLY A 31 -8.42 -17.63 5.25
C GLY A 31 -9.02 -18.61 6.26
N SER A 32 -9.11 -18.24 7.54
CA SER A 32 -9.74 -19.07 8.58
C SER A 32 -11.27 -19.05 8.52
N SER A 33 -11.88 -17.91 8.18
CA SER A 33 -13.35 -17.74 8.20
C SER A 33 -14.03 -18.23 6.91
N PHE A 34 -13.42 -17.98 5.75
CA PHE A 34 -14.02 -18.26 4.42
C PHE A 34 -13.27 -19.33 3.62
N GLY A 35 -12.16 -19.85 4.17
CA GLY A 35 -11.26 -20.78 3.50
C GLY A 35 -10.26 -20.08 2.59
N VAL A 36 -9.11 -20.74 2.39
CA VAL A 36 -8.01 -20.21 1.58
C VAL A 36 -8.45 -19.96 0.14
N ARG A 37 -9.17 -20.91 -0.47
CA ARG A 37 -9.58 -20.84 -1.88
C ARG A 37 -10.46 -19.63 -2.18
N SER A 38 -11.38 -19.29 -1.28
CA SER A 38 -12.28 -18.14 -1.40
C SER A 38 -11.57 -16.80 -1.20
N SER A 39 -10.42 -16.81 -0.49
CA SER A 39 -9.62 -15.61 -0.21
C SER A 39 -8.61 -15.28 -1.33
N ILE A 40 -8.35 -16.22 -2.25
CA ILE A 40 -7.41 -16.03 -3.37
C ILE A 40 -7.77 -14.83 -4.26
N PRO A 41 -9.03 -14.62 -4.69
CA PRO A 41 -9.36 -13.48 -5.54
C PRO A 41 -9.07 -12.12 -4.88
N PHE A 42 -9.36 -12.01 -3.57
CA PHE A 42 -9.07 -10.81 -2.79
C PHE A 42 -7.56 -10.57 -2.66
N TRP A 43 -6.80 -11.62 -2.34
CA TRP A 43 -5.33 -11.55 -2.28
C TRP A 43 -4.72 -11.16 -3.64
N LEU A 44 -5.17 -11.78 -4.74
CA LEU A 44 -4.72 -11.43 -6.09
C LEU A 44 -5.06 -9.99 -6.46
N GLY A 45 -6.28 -9.52 -6.18
CA GLY A 45 -6.68 -8.14 -6.44
C GLY A 45 -5.78 -7.13 -5.73
N THR A 46 -5.38 -7.44 -4.49
CA THR A 46 -4.46 -6.60 -3.72
C THR A 46 -3.07 -6.55 -4.38
N ASN A 47 -2.54 -7.69 -4.81
CA ASN A 47 -1.24 -7.76 -5.50
C ASN A 47 -1.25 -7.06 -6.86
N ILE A 48 -2.31 -7.24 -7.66
CA ILE A 48 -2.46 -6.57 -8.96
C ILE A 48 -2.48 -5.05 -8.78
N THR A 49 -3.16 -4.55 -7.76
CA THR A 49 -3.20 -3.12 -7.44
C THR A 49 -1.79 -2.60 -7.10
N CYS A 50 -1.02 -3.32 -6.29
CA CYS A 50 0.37 -2.96 -5.98
C CYS A 50 1.27 -2.92 -7.23
N ILE A 51 1.12 -3.90 -8.14
CA ILE A 51 1.87 -3.93 -9.40
C ILE A 51 1.50 -2.73 -10.27
N PHE A 52 0.20 -2.46 -10.41
CA PHE A 52 -0.30 -1.33 -11.19
C PHE A 52 0.20 0.01 -10.65
N GLN A 53 0.14 0.21 -9.33
CA GLN A 53 0.67 1.43 -8.69
C GLN A 53 2.18 1.58 -8.93
N SER A 54 2.94 0.49 -8.78
CA SER A 54 4.39 0.49 -8.99
C SER A 54 4.75 0.84 -10.44
N LEU A 55 4.02 0.26 -11.41
CA LEU A 55 4.17 0.59 -12.83
C LEU A 55 3.82 2.05 -13.11
N ALA A 56 2.70 2.55 -12.57
CA ALA A 56 2.30 3.94 -12.77
C ALA A 56 3.37 4.91 -12.25
N ILE A 57 3.91 4.66 -11.06
CA ILE A 57 5.02 5.45 -10.50
C ILE A 57 6.26 5.36 -11.40
N GLY A 58 6.64 4.15 -11.83
CA GLY A 58 7.79 3.92 -12.71
C GLY A 58 7.67 4.57 -14.09
N LEU A 59 6.45 4.71 -14.61
CA LEU A 59 6.15 5.41 -15.86
C LEU A 59 6.12 6.94 -15.73
N GLY A 60 6.34 7.49 -14.53
CA GLY A 60 6.44 8.93 -14.31
C GLY A 60 5.18 9.59 -13.75
N LEU A 61 4.26 8.83 -13.14
CA LEU A 61 3.10 9.42 -12.44
C LEU A 61 3.51 10.48 -11.40
N VAL A 62 4.63 10.25 -10.71
CA VAL A 62 5.18 11.21 -9.74
C VAL A 62 5.55 12.53 -10.42
N TYR A 63 6.17 12.47 -11.60
CA TYR A 63 6.52 13.65 -12.38
C TYR A 63 5.27 14.43 -12.80
N VAL A 64 4.24 13.74 -13.29
CA VAL A 64 2.96 14.35 -13.66
C VAL A 64 2.32 15.06 -12.46
N ILE A 65 2.26 14.40 -11.30
CA ILE A 65 1.68 14.99 -10.08
C ILE A 65 2.49 16.20 -9.60
N SER A 66 3.82 16.13 -9.63
CA SER A 66 4.70 17.24 -9.23
C SER A 66 4.61 18.47 -10.16
N THR A 67 4.18 18.27 -11.41
CA THR A 67 3.97 19.36 -12.37
C THR A 67 2.74 20.20 -12.02
N TYR A 68 1.78 19.62 -11.27
CA TYR A 68 0.55 20.28 -10.85
C TYR A 68 0.46 20.32 -9.32
N PRO A 69 1.06 21.34 -8.66
CA PRO A 69 1.10 21.44 -7.19
C PRO A 69 -0.27 21.39 -6.52
N ALA A 70 -1.31 21.90 -7.20
CA ALA A 70 -2.69 21.83 -6.71
C ALA A 70 -3.21 20.38 -6.63
N ALA A 71 -2.87 19.52 -7.59
CA ALA A 71 -3.30 18.12 -7.60
C ALA A 71 -2.66 17.34 -6.45
N GLU A 72 -1.37 17.59 -6.18
CA GLU A 72 -0.67 17.01 -5.02
C GLU A 72 -1.32 17.44 -3.70
N GLN A 73 -1.63 18.73 -3.55
CA GLN A 73 -2.29 19.25 -2.35
C GLN A 73 -3.69 18.64 -2.14
N VAL A 74 -4.50 18.60 -3.20
CA VAL A 74 -5.85 18.00 -3.14
C VAL A 74 -5.75 16.53 -2.75
N LEU A 75 -4.84 15.77 -3.36
CA LEU A 75 -4.66 14.35 -3.05
C LEU A 75 -4.23 14.15 -1.58
N LYS A 76 -3.32 14.99 -1.09
CA LYS A 76 -2.86 14.96 0.30
C LYS A 76 -3.99 15.23 1.29
N TYR A 77 -4.77 16.30 1.08
CA TYR A 77 -5.88 16.64 1.98
C TYR A 77 -7.02 15.64 1.88
N ALA A 78 -7.34 15.15 0.68
CA ALA A 78 -8.34 14.11 0.48
C ALA A 78 -7.95 12.81 1.21
N GLY A 79 -6.69 12.38 1.11
CA GLY A 79 -6.17 11.22 1.83
C GLY A 79 -6.23 11.40 3.35
N MET A 80 -5.85 12.57 3.85
CA MET A 80 -5.97 12.91 5.27
C MET A 80 -7.42 12.83 5.76
N LEU A 81 -8.35 13.46 5.05
CA LEU A 81 -9.78 13.45 5.39
C LEU A 81 -10.35 12.03 5.36
N PHE A 82 -9.95 11.23 4.37
CA PHE A 82 -10.35 9.83 4.29
C PHE A 82 -9.87 9.02 5.50
N LEU A 83 -8.62 9.21 5.92
CA LEU A 83 -8.09 8.54 7.12
C LEU A 83 -8.79 8.99 8.40
N LEU A 84 -9.09 10.29 8.54
CA LEU A 84 -9.87 10.81 9.67
C LEU A 84 -11.28 10.24 9.70
N TYR A 85 -11.94 10.17 8.54
CA TYR A 85 -13.25 9.54 8.39
C TYR A 85 -13.20 8.06 8.78
N LEU A 86 -12.17 7.34 8.32
CA LEU A 86 -11.99 5.93 8.64
C LEU A 86 -11.77 5.72 10.14
N ALA A 87 -10.95 6.57 10.77
CA ALA A 87 -10.72 6.55 12.22
C ALA A 87 -12.02 6.81 12.99
N TYR A 88 -12.80 7.82 12.59
CA TYR A 88 -14.11 8.08 13.19
C TYR A 88 -15.09 6.92 13.02
N ARG A 89 -15.02 6.17 11.91
CA ARG A 89 -15.94 5.06 11.66
C ARG A 89 -15.56 3.76 12.39
N PHE A 90 -14.29 3.57 12.72
CA PHE A 90 -13.82 2.41 13.47
C PHE A 90 -13.89 2.59 15.00
N PHE A 91 -14.08 3.82 15.49
CA PHE A 91 -14.33 4.15 16.89
C PHE A 91 -15.83 4.40 17.14
#